data_AF-A0A2W5B1I8-F1
#
_entry.id   AF-A0A2W5B1I8-F1
#
_cell.length_a   1.000
_cell.length_b   1.000
_cell.length_c   1.000
_cell.angle_alpha   90.00
_cell.angle_beta   90.00
_cell.angle_gamma   90.00
#
_symmetry.space_group_name_H-M   'P 1'
#
loop_
_entity.id
_entity.type
_entity.pdbx_description
1 polymer ?
#
loop_
_entity_poly.entity_id
_entity_poly.type
_entity_poly.pdbx_seq_one_letter_code
_entity_poly.pdbx_strand_id
1 'polypeptide(L)' 'MFDLATIGRGLPVLETIGSLPSEGHVVIQAPPGTGKTTLVPPALANQAAGRGKVIVTAPRRVAVRAAANR' A
#
# COMPACT_ATOMS: atom_id res chain seq x y z
N MET A 1 -10.90 4.10 8.31
CA MET A 1 -9.90 3.03 8.10
C MET A 1 -10.17 2.44 6.73
N PHE A 2 -9.13 2.13 5.95
CA PHE A 2 -9.28 1.55 4.61
C PHE A 2 -9.72 0.09 4.69
N ASP A 3 -10.69 -0.33 3.87
CA ASP A 3 -11.06 -1.73 3.71
C ASP A 3 -10.10 -2.41 2.72
N LEU A 4 -9.06 -3.04 3.26
CA LEU A 4 -8.02 -3.69 2.46
C LEU A 4 -8.54 -4.92 1.72
N ALA A 5 -9.55 -5.61 2.26
CA ALA A 5 -10.14 -6.77 1.59
C ALA A 5 -10.88 -6.33 0.32
N THR A 6 -11.61 -5.22 0.39
CA THR A 6 -12.30 -4.65 -0.77
C THR A 6 -11.33 -4.06 -1.80
N ILE A 7 -10.38 -3.23 -1.37
CA ILE A 7 -9.37 -2.61 -2.25
C ILE A 7 -8.49 -3.69 -2.92
N GLY A 8 -8.21 -4.75 -2.18
CA GLY A 8 -7.31 -5.83 -2.56
C GLY A 8 -7.90 -6.92 -3.43
N ARG A 9 -9.21 -6.91 -3.73
CA ARG A 9 -9.84 -8.03 -4.43
C ARG A 9 -9.15 -8.32 -5.76
N GLY A 10 -8.66 -9.55 -5.92
CA GLY A 10 -7.95 -10.00 -7.12
C GLY A 10 -6.49 -9.55 -7.23
N LEU A 11 -5.94 -8.88 -6.20
CA LEU A 11 -4.53 -8.50 -6.15
C LEU A 11 -3.71 -9.52 -5.34
N PRO A 12 -2.62 -10.10 -5.87
CA PRO A 12 -1.85 -11.11 -5.15
C PRO A 12 -1.24 -10.60 -3.84
N VAL A 13 -0.97 -9.30 -3.71
CA VAL A 13 -0.41 -8.74 -2.46
C VAL A 13 -1.39 -8.82 -1.28
N LEU A 14 -2.69 -9.04 -1.52
CA LEU A 14 -3.68 -9.17 -0.43
C LEU A 14 -3.34 -10.34 0.51
N GLU A 15 -2.78 -11.42 -0.02
CA GLU A 15 -2.43 -12.62 0.76
C GLU A 15 -1.26 -12.39 1.72
N THR A 16 -0.42 -11.38 1.46
CA THR A 16 0.80 -11.12 2.23
C THR A 16 0.78 -9.79 2.97
N ILE A 17 -0.20 -8.91 2.73
CA ILE A 17 -0.22 -7.56 3.30
C ILE A 17 -0.26 -7.55 4.83
N GLY A 18 -0.82 -8.60 5.45
CA GLY A 18 -0.85 -8.77 6.91
C GLY A 18 0.52 -9.01 7.55
N SER A 19 1.56 -9.31 6.77
CA SER A 19 2.92 -9.53 7.28
C SER A 19 3.77 -8.25 7.33
N LEU A 20 3.18 -7.08 7.05
CA LEU A 20 3.90 -5.81 7.16
C LEU A 20 4.33 -5.57 8.62
N PRO A 21 5.61 -5.26 8.87
CA PRO A 21 6.07 -4.96 10.23
C PRO A 21 5.38 -3.69 10.75
N SER A 22 5.14 -3.61 12.06
CA SER A 22 4.56 -2.43 12.69
C SER A 22 5.54 -1.27 12.82
N GLU A 23 6.85 -1.55 12.77
CA GLU A 23 7.93 -0.59 12.97
C GLU A 23 9.15 -0.95 12.09
N GLY A 24 10.08 0.01 11.95
CA GLY A 24 11.32 -0.19 11.21
C GLY A 24 11.18 -0.01 9.69
N HIS A 25 12.00 -0.76 8.94
CA HIS A 25 12.10 -0.65 7.49
C HIS A 25 11.78 -1.98 6.82
N VAL A 26 11.11 -1.92 5.67
CA VAL A 26 10.75 -3.10 4.87
C VAL A 26 11.03 -2.85 3.39
N VAL A 27 11.54 -3.87 2.71
CA VAL A 27 11.69 -3.89 1.25
C VAL A 27 10.65 -4.86 0.69
N ILE A 28 9.82 -4.36 -0.22
CA ILE A 28 8.76 -5.14 -0.86
C ILE A 28 9.14 -5.32 -2.33
N GLN A 29 9.49 -6.54 -2.70
CA GLN A 29 9.75 -6.91 -4.09
C GLN A 29 8.60 -7.75 -4.64
N ALA A 30 8.06 -7.33 -5.78
CA ALA A 30 7.02 -8.08 -6.49
C ALA A 30 7.02 -7.69 -7.97
N PRO A 31 6.59 -8.58 -8.88
CA PRO A 31 6.36 -8.25 -10.28
C PRO A 31 5.43 -7.03 -10.48
N PRO A 32 5.42 -6.40 -11.67
CA PRO A 32 4.38 -5.45 -12.05
C PRO A 32 2.98 -6.08 -11.96
N GLY A 33 1.96 -5.28 -11.62
CA GLY A 33 0.57 -5.76 -11.53
C GLY A 33 0.18 -6.43 -10.20
N THR A 34 1.13 -6.79 -9.33
CA THR A 34 0.84 -7.44 -8.03
C THR A 34 0.04 -6.60 -7.04
N GLY A 35 -0.16 -5.30 -7.29
CA GLY A 35 -0.97 -4.43 -6.43
C GLY A 35 -0.21 -3.75 -5.29
N LYS A 36 1.12 -3.89 -5.22
CA LYS A 36 1.96 -3.30 -4.14
C LYS A 36 1.71 -1.81 -3.91
N THR A 37 1.58 -1.01 -4.97
CA THR A 37 1.32 0.44 -4.87
C THR A 37 -0.14 0.76 -4.49
N THR A 38 -1.04 -0.19 -4.65
CA THR A 38 -2.47 -0.04 -4.30
C THR A 38 -2.72 -0.37 -2.83
N LEU A 39 -2.12 -1.44 -2.30
CA LEU A 39 -2.44 -1.94 -0.95
C LEU A 39 -1.46 -1.52 0.15
N VAL A 40 -0.19 -1.26 -0.17
CA VAL A 40 0.80 -0.91 0.87
C VAL A 40 0.47 0.45 1.53
N PRO A 41 0.21 1.55 0.79
CA PRO A 41 -0.14 2.81 1.42
C PRO A 41 -1.37 2.78 2.36
N PRO A 42 -2.53 2.21 1.97
CA PRO A 42 -3.68 2.12 2.88
C PRO A 42 -3.43 1.18 4.06
N ALA A 43 -2.62 0.12 3.90
CA ALA A 43 -2.25 -0.75 5.01
C ALA A 43 -1.40 -0.02 6.07
N LEU A 44 -0.41 0.76 5.63
CA LEU A 44 0.38 1.61 6.54
C LEU A 44 -0.48 2.70 7.19
N ALA A 45 -1.43 3.28 6.46
CA ALA A 45 -2.34 4.29 7.01
C ALA A 45 -3.26 3.71 8.09
N ASN A 46 -3.69 2.45 7.91
CA ASN A 46 -4.43 1.69 8.90
C ASN A 46 -3.58 1.41 10.15
N GLN A 47 -2.32 0.97 9.99
CA GLN A 47 -1.38 0.77 11.11
C GLN A 47 -1.11 2.06 11.89
N ALA A 48 -0.99 3.20 11.19
CA ALA A 48 -0.78 4.51 11.82
C ALA A 48 -2.00 4.99 12.64
N ALA A 49 -3.18 4.39 12.44
CA ALA A 49 -4.41 4.68 13.21
C ALA A 49 -4.71 6.18 13.40
N GLY A 50 -4.44 7.01 12.38
CA GLY A 50 -4.65 8.46 12.42
C GLY A 50 -3.60 9.28 13.18
N ARG A 51 -2.53 8.65 13.70
CA ARG A 51 -1.44 9.32 14.43
C ARG A 51 -0.28 9.79 13.56
N GLY A 52 -0.46 9.85 12.24
CA GLY A 52 0.60 10.23 11.31
C GLY A 52 0.12 10.36 9.86
N LYS A 53 1.08 10.60 8.97
CA LYS A 53 0.85 10.71 7.52
C LYS A 53 1.66 9.65 6.80
N VAL A 54 1.02 8.97 5.84
CA VAL A 54 1.72 8.11 4.88
C VAL A 54 2.08 8.95 3.67
N ILE A 55 3.38 9.07 3.39
CA ILE A 55 3.89 9.76 2.21
C ILE A 55 4.27 8.72 1.17
N VAL A 56 3.74 8.85 -0.04
CA VAL A 56 4.05 7.97 -1.18
C VAL A 56 4.79 8.78 -2.24
N THR A 57 5.96 8.31 -2.64
CA THR A 57 6.77 8.95 -3.69
C THR A 57 6.96 8.00 -4.87
N ALA A 58 7.11 8.57 -6.06
CA ALA A 58 7.40 7.82 -7.28
C ALA A 58 8.15 8.73 -8.26
N PRO A 59 8.93 8.19 -9.21
CA PRO A 59 9.78 9.00 -10.09
C PRO A 59 9.02 9.91 -11.06
N ARG A 60 7.70 9.69 -11.24
CA ARG A 60 6.88 10.46 -12.18
C ARG A 60 5.50 10.76 -11.62
N ARG A 61 5.01 11.96 -11.89
CA ARG A 61 3.71 12.48 -11.41
C ARG A 61 2.52 11.59 -11.79
N VAL A 62 2.55 10.98 -12.97
CA VAL A 62 1.48 10.08 -13.43
C VAL A 62 1.33 8.86 -12.53
N ALA A 63 2.43 8.31 -12.00
CA ALA A 63 2.38 7.15 -11.10
C ALA A 63 1.77 7.54 -9.75
N VAL A 64 2.15 8.69 -9.21
CA VAL A 64 1.58 9.21 -7.94
C VAL A 64 0.09 9.49 -8.09
N ARG A 65 -0.33 10.18 -9.17
CA ARG A 65 -1.75 10.46 -9.43
C ARG A 65 -2.57 9.18 -9.59
N ALA A 66 -2.05 8.21 -10.34
CA ALA A 66 -2.72 6.93 -10.51
C ALA A 66 -2.79 6.13 -9.20
N ALA A 67 -1.81 6.27 -8.29
CA ALA A 67 -1.88 5.64 -6.97
C ALA A 67 -2.91 6.34 -6.07
N ALA A 68 -3.04 7.66 -6.14
CA ALA A 68 -3.98 8.43 -5.31
C ALA A 68 -5.46 8.28 -5.72
N ASN A 69 -5.73 7.93 -6.99
CA ASN A 69 -7.10 7.81 -7.52
C ASN A 69 -7.66 6.38 -7.51
N ARG A 70 -6.89 5.38 -7.08
CA ARG A 70 -7.31 3.98 -6.97
C ARG A 70 -7.77 3.69 -5.56
#